data_AF-A0A539EPA2-F1
#
_entry.id   AF-A0A539EPA2-F1
#
_cell.length_a   1.000
_cell.length_b   1.000
_cell.length_c   1.000
_cell.angle_alpha   90.00
_cell.angle_beta   90.00
_cell.angle_gamma   90.00
#
_symmetry.space_group_name_H-M   'P 1'
#
loop_
_entity.id
_entity.type
_entity.pdbx_description
1 polymer ?
#
loop_
_entity_poly.entity_id
_entity_poly.type
_entity_poly.pdbx_seq_one_letter_code
_entity_poly.pdbx_strand_id
1 'polypeptide(L)'
;MKIFWMLWSVLALLAPTFARAAEDKCAACHRRESSALVMEWDRSKHAANGVGCQQCHQGKEGDAFSWKHQGEFVSAIVTPKTCAQCHAEETEQFSKSHHARAGEILASLDNILAEKVAGLPNNKADAVNGCLQCHGGVVKVLKDEKGEVKRTGAEGDGSKGSCNACHSRHSFEAKLARNPENCGKCHMGPDHPQIEIYNESKHGIAFHANKDKMALDKDSWVLGKDYSAAPTCATCHISSYMGPDGQVKGNTHDVGERISWTLRPVISSKLNMVVFKDGFKEDYPDSRALPKVGDSVETIEKVVEKDMLVSKKVTRIVDRILTWDQRRGQMQAVCANCHGKQFVSNFYEQYDSLVTLYNEKFAKPAKGIMDELLKDGVLNAKAPFEHDVQWEFWELWHHEGRRARHGASMMGPDYTHWHGMYEVSKTFYIKFLPAVVKAAEEKSPELGKKWKAKIDALMTREEHAWRKGLSPEEAEQLKKEYQLRYNQ
;
A
#
# COMPACT_ATOMS: atom_id res chain seq x y z
N MET A 1 34.09 13.77 -70.72
CA MET A 1 33.80 15.13 -70.24
C MET A 1 32.30 15.36 -70.25
N LYS A 2 31.66 15.24 -69.08
CA LYS A 2 30.49 16.01 -68.58
C LYS A 2 29.88 15.25 -67.41
N ILE A 3 30.18 15.79 -66.24
CA ILE A 3 29.65 15.47 -64.92
C ILE A 3 28.21 16.02 -64.86
N PHE A 4 27.24 15.27 -64.35
CA PHE A 4 25.97 15.82 -63.91
C PHE A 4 25.68 15.36 -62.48
N TRP A 5 25.49 16.35 -61.61
CA TRP A 5 25.35 16.23 -60.17
C TRP A 5 23.96 15.73 -59.74
N MET A 6 23.97 14.92 -58.67
CA MET A 6 22.86 14.58 -57.80
C MET A 6 22.16 15.82 -57.23
N LEU A 7 20.84 15.79 -57.14
CA LEU A 7 20.05 16.56 -56.18
C LEU A 7 19.03 15.61 -55.53
N TRP A 8 19.35 15.14 -54.33
CA TRP A 8 18.40 14.50 -53.42
C TRP A 8 17.68 15.61 -52.64
N SER A 9 16.37 15.71 -52.82
CA SER A 9 15.49 16.58 -52.07
C SER A 9 15.22 15.99 -50.69
N VAL A 10 15.82 16.57 -49.65
CA VAL A 10 15.51 16.28 -48.25
C VAL A 10 14.23 17.04 -47.88
N LEU A 11 13.11 16.32 -47.78
CA LEU A 11 11.91 16.83 -47.14
C LEU A 11 12.14 16.79 -45.62
N ALA A 12 12.49 17.93 -45.02
CA ALA A 12 12.53 18.08 -43.58
C ALA A 12 11.09 18.12 -43.04
N LEU A 13 10.69 17.07 -42.31
CA LEU A 13 9.49 17.07 -41.49
C LEU A 13 9.66 18.12 -40.38
N LEU A 14 9.05 19.29 -40.59
CA LEU A 14 8.91 20.32 -39.57
C LEU A 14 7.97 19.81 -38.47
N ALA A 15 8.54 19.45 -37.31
CA ALA A 15 7.76 19.35 -36.07
C ALA A 15 7.22 20.74 -35.70
N PRO A 16 5.99 20.85 -35.18
CA PRO A 16 5.37 22.14 -34.88
C PRO A 16 6.12 22.86 -33.76
N THR A 17 6.62 24.07 -34.04
CA THR A 17 7.45 24.92 -33.17
C THR A 17 6.68 25.73 -32.12
N PHE A 18 5.43 25.39 -31.81
CA PHE A 18 4.56 26.24 -30.97
C PHE A 18 4.69 26.05 -29.45
N ALA A 19 5.54 25.15 -28.94
CA ALA A 19 5.67 24.90 -27.49
C ALA A 19 6.84 25.65 -26.80
N ARG A 20 7.85 26.12 -27.53
CA ARG A 20 9.12 26.59 -26.94
C ARG A 20 9.06 28.00 -26.32
N ALA A 21 8.15 28.86 -26.79
CA ALA A 21 8.11 30.27 -26.40
C ALA A 21 7.44 30.55 -25.04
N ALA A 22 6.52 29.68 -24.60
CA ALA A 22 5.86 29.82 -23.28
C ALA A 22 6.75 29.29 -22.14
N GLU A 23 7.51 28.22 -22.41
CA GLU A 23 8.46 27.59 -21.47
C GLU A 23 9.55 28.55 -20.99
N ASP A 24 10.11 29.36 -21.90
CA ASP A 24 11.09 30.39 -21.57
C ASP A 24 10.54 31.44 -20.60
N LYS A 25 9.24 31.79 -20.67
CA LYS A 25 8.64 32.81 -19.79
C LYS A 25 8.35 32.27 -18.40
N CYS A 26 7.77 31.07 -18.31
CA CYS A 26 7.48 30.43 -17.02
C CYS A 26 8.77 30.20 -16.24
N ALA A 27 9.75 29.53 -16.86
CA ALA A 27 11.02 29.24 -16.22
C ALA A 27 11.79 30.53 -15.87
N ALA A 28 11.86 31.52 -16.77
CA ALA A 28 12.58 32.77 -16.48
C ALA A 28 12.00 33.54 -15.29
N CYS A 29 10.67 33.61 -15.17
CA CYS A 29 10.04 34.28 -14.02
C CYS A 29 10.24 33.46 -12.73
N HIS A 30 9.95 32.16 -12.77
CA HIS A 30 10.06 31.29 -11.59
C HIS A 30 11.49 31.02 -11.15
N ARG A 31 12.52 31.27 -11.98
CA ARG A 31 13.92 31.28 -11.51
C ARG A 31 14.16 32.31 -10.42
N ARG A 32 13.37 33.39 -10.38
CA ARG A 32 13.44 34.41 -9.33
C ARG A 32 12.47 34.14 -8.19
N GLU A 33 11.21 33.83 -8.52
CA GLU A 33 10.13 33.69 -7.53
C GLU A 33 10.12 32.32 -6.82
N SER A 34 10.66 31.28 -7.46
CA SER A 34 10.58 29.90 -7.00
C SER A 34 11.79 29.10 -7.49
N SER A 35 12.99 29.66 -7.28
CA SER A 35 14.24 29.18 -7.87
C SER A 35 14.46 27.67 -7.70
N ALA A 36 14.19 27.14 -6.51
CA ALA A 36 14.32 25.72 -6.23
C ALA A 36 13.43 24.83 -7.13
N LEU A 37 12.20 25.25 -7.45
CA LEU A 37 11.33 24.48 -8.35
C LEU A 37 11.92 24.39 -9.75
N VAL A 38 12.48 25.50 -10.23
CA VAL A 38 13.11 25.52 -11.55
C VAL A 38 14.43 24.74 -11.54
N MET A 39 15.22 24.79 -10.48
CA MET A 39 16.42 23.97 -10.33
C MET A 39 16.10 22.46 -10.37
N GLU A 40 15.02 22.05 -9.69
CA GLU A 40 14.54 20.67 -9.68
C GLU A 40 14.05 20.22 -11.06
N TRP A 41 13.35 21.10 -11.79
CA TRP A 41 12.94 20.83 -13.16
C TRP A 41 14.14 20.83 -14.13
N ASP A 42 15.04 21.80 -14.06
CA ASP A 42 16.22 21.93 -14.93
C ASP A 42 17.09 20.65 -14.90
N ARG A 43 17.18 19.97 -13.75
CA ARG A 43 17.91 18.69 -13.62
C ARG A 43 17.12 17.45 -14.05
N SER A 44 15.83 17.58 -14.33
CA SER A 44 14.96 16.46 -14.65
C SER A 44 15.18 15.94 -16.07
N LYS A 45 14.82 14.67 -16.31
CA LYS A 45 14.74 14.14 -17.67
C LYS A 45 13.64 14.81 -18.49
N HIS A 46 12.62 15.37 -17.86
CA HIS A 46 11.58 16.14 -18.53
C HIS A 46 12.16 17.38 -19.21
N ALA A 47 12.93 18.21 -18.49
CA ALA A 47 13.59 19.37 -19.07
C ALA A 47 14.57 18.97 -20.18
N ALA A 48 15.37 17.92 -19.96
CA ALA A 48 16.30 17.41 -20.97
C ALA A 48 15.60 16.93 -22.27
N ASN A 49 14.33 16.56 -22.20
CA ASN A 49 13.50 16.13 -23.33
C ASN A 49 12.49 17.21 -23.79
N GLY A 50 12.64 18.47 -23.35
CA GLY A 50 11.80 19.59 -23.79
C GLY A 50 10.37 19.56 -23.25
N VAL A 51 10.14 18.89 -22.12
CA VAL A 51 8.86 18.93 -21.38
C VAL A 51 8.94 20.07 -20.37
N GLY A 52 8.43 21.22 -20.78
CA GLY A 52 8.37 22.45 -20.00
C GLY A 52 7.22 22.53 -19.00
N CYS A 53 7.15 23.67 -18.30
CA CYS A 53 6.16 23.91 -17.25
C CYS A 53 4.72 23.83 -17.79
N GLN A 54 4.47 24.48 -18.94
CA GLN A 54 3.14 24.62 -19.50
C GLN A 54 2.59 23.27 -19.97
N GLN A 55 3.43 22.37 -20.49
CA GLN A 55 3.02 21.04 -20.94
C GLN A 55 2.33 20.25 -19.81
N CYS A 56 2.75 20.44 -18.56
CA CYS A 56 2.12 19.80 -17.40
C CYS A 56 1.05 20.68 -16.73
N HIS A 57 1.30 21.98 -16.64
CA HIS A 57 0.46 22.91 -15.88
C HIS A 57 -0.60 23.63 -16.72
N GLN A 58 -0.74 23.32 -18.01
CA GLN A 58 -1.75 23.92 -18.88
C GLN A 58 -3.15 23.79 -18.25
N GLY A 59 -3.70 24.93 -17.86
CA GLY A 59 -5.08 25.03 -17.38
C GLY A 59 -6.05 25.21 -18.55
N LYS A 60 -7.34 25.09 -18.25
CA LYS A 60 -8.42 25.33 -19.21
C LYS A 60 -9.35 26.40 -18.68
N GLU A 61 -9.83 27.26 -19.57
CA GLU A 61 -10.91 28.18 -19.23
C GLU A 61 -12.17 27.39 -18.84
N GLY A 62 -12.83 27.80 -17.75
CA GLY A 62 -14.01 27.10 -17.23
C GLY A 62 -13.72 25.83 -16.41
N ASP A 63 -12.47 25.52 -16.10
CA ASP A 63 -12.09 24.49 -15.11
C ASP A 63 -11.95 25.14 -13.72
N ALA A 64 -12.58 24.55 -12.69
CA ALA A 64 -12.62 25.10 -11.34
C ALA A 64 -11.23 25.17 -10.66
N PHE A 65 -10.27 24.36 -11.13
CA PHE A 65 -8.90 24.32 -10.63
C PHE A 65 -7.92 25.16 -11.48
N SER A 66 -8.37 25.74 -12.58
CA SER A 66 -7.55 26.58 -13.46
C SER A 66 -7.72 28.08 -13.18
N TRP A 67 -6.71 28.89 -13.50
CA TRP A 67 -6.79 30.35 -13.47
C TRP A 67 -5.84 31.01 -14.46
N LYS A 68 -6.11 32.29 -14.80
CA LYS A 68 -5.18 33.09 -15.59
C LYS A 68 -3.98 33.52 -14.73
N HIS A 69 -2.77 33.21 -15.20
CA HIS A 69 -1.51 33.61 -14.61
C HIS A 69 -0.58 34.12 -15.72
N GLN A 70 -0.21 35.40 -15.67
CA GLN A 70 0.65 36.06 -16.67
C GLN A 70 0.16 35.90 -18.13
N GLY A 71 -1.15 35.91 -18.33
CA GLY A 71 -1.79 35.81 -19.65
C GLY A 71 -2.15 34.38 -20.07
N GLU A 72 -1.63 33.36 -19.41
CA GLU A 72 -1.89 31.95 -19.70
C GLU A 72 -2.84 31.32 -18.70
N PHE A 73 -3.64 30.33 -19.10
CA PHE A 73 -4.36 29.50 -18.15
C PHE A 73 -3.46 28.41 -17.58
N VAL A 74 -3.43 28.30 -16.26
CA VAL A 74 -2.62 27.31 -15.53
C VAL A 74 -3.46 26.56 -14.49
N SER A 75 -3.04 25.35 -14.16
CA SER A 75 -3.54 24.53 -13.05
C SER A 75 -2.38 24.05 -12.18
N ALA A 76 -2.52 24.16 -10.86
CA ALA A 76 -1.59 23.56 -9.91
C ALA A 76 -1.78 22.03 -9.80
N ILE A 77 -2.93 21.52 -10.23
CA ILE A 77 -3.31 20.12 -10.10
C ILE A 77 -2.94 19.41 -11.40
N VAL A 78 -1.79 18.75 -11.37
CA VAL A 78 -1.35 17.84 -12.44
C VAL A 78 -1.83 16.44 -12.10
N THR A 79 -2.74 15.91 -12.90
CA THR A 79 -3.41 14.64 -12.65
C THR A 79 -2.75 13.49 -13.43
N PRO A 80 -3.06 12.22 -13.08
CA PRO A 80 -2.65 11.07 -13.89
C PRO A 80 -3.04 11.18 -15.37
N LYS A 81 -4.16 11.81 -15.74
CA LYS A 81 -4.52 11.99 -17.15
C LYS A 81 -3.61 12.97 -17.89
N THR A 82 -3.01 13.94 -17.19
CA THR A 82 -1.95 14.76 -17.78
C THR A 82 -0.73 13.90 -18.11
N CYS A 83 -0.32 13.04 -17.17
CA CYS A 83 0.81 12.12 -17.37
C CYS A 83 0.54 11.12 -18.53
N ALA A 84 -0.69 10.64 -18.68
CA ALA A 84 -1.10 9.68 -19.71
C ALA A 84 -0.87 10.16 -21.16
N GLN A 85 -0.70 11.47 -21.38
CA GLN A 85 -0.41 12.01 -22.71
C GLN A 85 0.93 11.49 -23.26
N CYS A 86 1.87 11.18 -22.37
CA CYS A 86 3.18 10.61 -22.71
C CYS A 86 3.39 9.21 -22.09
N HIS A 87 2.81 8.94 -20.92
CA HIS A 87 2.98 7.72 -20.11
C HIS A 87 1.68 6.92 -20.02
N ALA A 88 1.15 6.53 -21.19
CA ALA A 88 -0.15 5.87 -21.28
C ALA A 88 -0.14 4.49 -20.58
N GLU A 89 0.93 3.71 -20.76
CA GLU A 89 1.06 2.37 -20.17
C GLU A 89 1.15 2.43 -18.64
N GLU A 90 2.04 3.28 -18.10
CA GLU A 90 2.20 3.43 -16.65
C GLU A 90 0.92 3.95 -16.00
N THR A 91 0.24 4.90 -16.66
CA THR A 91 -1.03 5.42 -16.15
C THR A 91 -2.13 4.38 -16.18
N GLU A 92 -2.19 3.55 -17.23
CA GLU A 92 -3.15 2.45 -17.31
C GLU A 92 -2.93 1.46 -16.16
N GLN A 93 -1.69 1.03 -15.94
CA GLN A 93 -1.32 0.13 -14.84
C GLN A 93 -1.66 0.75 -13.48
N PHE A 94 -1.24 2.00 -13.24
CA PHE A 94 -1.42 2.68 -11.95
C PHE A 94 -2.91 2.93 -11.62
N SER A 95 -3.69 3.46 -12.56
CA SER A 95 -5.08 3.89 -12.35
C SER A 95 -6.01 2.75 -11.89
N LYS A 96 -5.63 1.50 -12.17
CA LYS A 96 -6.37 0.28 -11.80
C LYS A 96 -5.89 -0.33 -10.48
N SER A 97 -4.79 0.15 -9.93
CA SER A 97 -4.16 -0.36 -8.70
C SER A 97 -4.93 0.03 -7.43
N HIS A 98 -4.55 -0.56 -6.30
CA HIS A 98 -5.02 -0.11 -4.98
C HIS A 98 -4.49 1.27 -4.60
N HIS A 99 -3.31 1.68 -5.11
CA HIS A 99 -2.74 3.00 -4.81
C HIS A 99 -3.54 4.14 -5.46
N ALA A 100 -4.05 3.94 -6.69
CA ALA A 100 -4.97 4.90 -7.28
C ALA A 100 -6.25 5.04 -6.46
N ARG A 101 -6.70 3.95 -5.84
CA ARG A 101 -7.92 3.88 -5.01
C ARG A 101 -7.65 4.10 -3.51
N ALA A 102 -6.46 4.54 -3.11
CA ALA A 102 -6.09 4.62 -1.69
C ALA A 102 -7.04 5.53 -0.88
N GLY A 103 -7.52 6.63 -1.47
CA GLY A 103 -8.47 7.55 -0.84
C GLY A 103 -9.88 6.98 -0.66
N GLU A 104 -10.16 5.78 -1.18
CA GLU A 104 -11.45 5.12 -1.02
C GLU A 104 -11.63 4.48 0.37
N ILE A 105 -10.58 4.41 1.19
CA ILE A 105 -10.64 3.77 2.52
C ILE A 105 -11.22 4.68 3.62
N LEU A 106 -11.60 5.92 3.33
CA LEU A 106 -12.07 6.91 4.32
C LEU A 106 -13.41 6.55 5.01
N ALA A 107 -13.97 5.38 4.74
CA ALA A 107 -15.08 4.80 5.48
C ALA A 107 -14.64 3.55 6.28
N SER A 108 -13.40 3.52 6.77
CA SER A 108 -12.86 2.47 7.65
C SER A 108 -12.89 2.88 9.12
N LEU A 109 -12.73 1.90 10.02
CA LEU A 109 -12.55 2.14 11.45
C LEU A 109 -11.34 3.04 11.73
N ASP A 110 -10.26 2.90 10.95
CA ASP A 110 -9.07 3.78 11.02
C ASP A 110 -9.46 5.25 10.83
N ASN A 111 -10.25 5.55 9.78
CA ASN A 111 -10.67 6.91 9.50
C ASN A 111 -11.69 7.41 10.55
N ILE A 112 -12.53 6.54 11.10
CA ILE A 112 -13.45 6.91 12.20
C ILE A 112 -12.65 7.33 13.43
N LEU A 113 -11.59 6.61 13.80
CA LEU A 113 -10.72 7.00 14.92
C LEU A 113 -10.14 8.40 14.69
N ALA A 114 -9.55 8.65 13.52
CA ALA A 114 -8.94 9.94 13.19
C ALA A 114 -9.96 11.09 13.10
N GLU A 115 -11.15 10.85 12.53
CA GLU A 115 -12.15 11.91 12.33
C GLU A 115 -13.05 12.17 13.55
N LYS A 116 -13.31 11.16 14.38
CA LYS A 116 -14.33 11.20 15.45
C LYS A 116 -13.74 11.08 16.85
N VAL A 117 -12.74 10.23 17.04
CA VAL A 117 -12.13 10.03 18.36
C VAL A 117 -11.02 11.05 18.60
N ALA A 118 -10.15 11.26 17.62
CA ALA A 118 -9.09 12.28 17.63
C ALA A 118 -9.52 13.63 17.00
N GLY A 119 -10.75 13.71 16.47
CA GLY A 119 -11.28 14.89 15.78
C GLY A 119 -12.50 15.51 16.48
N LEU A 120 -12.84 16.73 16.05
CA LEU A 120 -14.10 17.41 16.39
C LEU A 120 -15.00 17.46 15.15
N PRO A 121 -16.34 17.64 15.29
CA PRO A 121 -17.26 17.72 14.15
C PRO A 121 -16.83 18.70 13.05
N ASN A 122 -16.26 19.85 13.44
CA ASN A 122 -15.79 20.90 12.53
C ASN A 122 -14.26 20.97 12.39
N ASN A 123 -13.52 20.04 13.01
CA ASN A 123 -12.06 20.00 12.93
C ASN A 123 -11.57 18.55 12.81
N LYS A 124 -11.25 18.16 11.58
CA LYS A 124 -10.68 16.85 11.25
C LYS A 124 -9.17 16.94 10.98
N ALA A 125 -8.45 17.81 11.69
CA ALA A 125 -7.03 18.05 11.46
C ALA A 125 -6.19 16.77 11.56
N ASP A 126 -6.52 15.85 12.46
CA ASP A 126 -5.81 14.57 12.59
C ASP A 126 -5.91 13.73 11.31
N ALA A 127 -7.13 13.49 10.81
CA ALA A 127 -7.34 12.79 9.55
C ALA A 127 -6.62 13.49 8.36
N VAL A 128 -6.63 14.82 8.30
CA VAL A 128 -5.98 15.60 7.23
C VAL A 128 -4.46 15.51 7.27
N ASN A 129 -3.86 15.57 8.47
CA ASN A 129 -2.40 15.58 8.63
C ASN A 129 -1.81 14.17 8.77
N GLY A 130 -2.60 13.17 9.15
CA GLY A 130 -2.22 11.77 9.22
C GLY A 130 -2.69 10.99 7.99
N CYS A 131 -3.95 10.54 8.00
CA CYS A 131 -4.50 9.61 7.02
C CYS A 131 -4.40 10.12 5.57
N LEU A 132 -4.82 11.37 5.31
CA LEU A 132 -4.90 11.92 3.95
C LEU A 132 -3.53 12.20 3.33
N GLN A 133 -2.46 12.30 4.13
CA GLN A 133 -1.10 12.49 3.60
C GLN A 133 -0.56 11.22 2.93
N CYS A 134 -1.09 10.04 3.30
CA CYS A 134 -0.72 8.74 2.74
C CYS A 134 -1.75 8.24 1.73
N HIS A 135 -3.05 8.34 2.06
CA HIS A 135 -4.14 7.78 1.24
C HIS A 135 -4.67 8.75 0.18
N GLY A 136 -4.43 10.05 0.35
CA GLY A 136 -5.10 11.08 -0.44
C GLY A 136 -6.55 11.30 -0.01
N GLY A 137 -7.14 12.39 -0.50
CA GLY A 137 -8.53 12.76 -0.24
C GLY A 137 -9.20 13.32 -1.49
N VAL A 138 -10.51 13.55 -1.40
CA VAL A 138 -11.25 14.25 -2.46
C VAL A 138 -10.75 15.70 -2.51
N VAL A 139 -10.20 16.09 -3.66
CA VAL A 139 -9.84 17.48 -3.93
C VAL A 139 -11.13 18.27 -4.11
N LYS A 140 -11.30 19.31 -3.29
CA LYS A 140 -12.49 20.17 -3.30
C LYS A 140 -12.16 21.55 -3.83
N VAL A 141 -13.14 22.20 -4.44
CA VAL A 141 -12.99 23.58 -4.87
C VAL A 141 -12.92 24.50 -3.65
N LEU A 142 -12.01 25.48 -3.70
CA LEU A 142 -11.87 26.48 -2.64
C LEU A 142 -13.15 27.30 -2.51
N LYS A 143 -13.63 27.45 -1.28
CA LYS A 143 -14.73 28.36 -0.91
C LYS A 143 -14.18 29.61 -0.23
N ASP A 144 -14.90 30.71 -0.33
CA ASP A 144 -14.58 31.94 0.40
C ASP A 144 -15.16 31.94 1.83
N GLU A 145 -15.00 33.04 2.55
CA GLU A 145 -15.49 33.19 3.93
C GLU A 145 -17.01 33.10 4.05
N LYS A 146 -17.74 33.33 2.95
CA LYS A 146 -19.20 33.22 2.87
C LYS A 146 -19.64 31.80 2.46
N GLY A 147 -18.69 30.91 2.20
CA GLY A 147 -18.93 29.55 1.73
C GLY A 147 -19.23 29.47 0.23
N GLU A 148 -19.04 30.55 -0.52
CA GLU A 148 -19.24 30.59 -1.97
C GLU A 148 -18.01 30.02 -2.69
N VAL A 149 -18.25 29.26 -3.75
CA VAL A 149 -17.17 28.63 -4.53
C VAL A 149 -16.36 29.72 -5.24
N LYS A 150 -15.04 29.81 -4.95
CA LYS A 150 -14.16 30.85 -5.52
C LYS A 150 -14.00 30.77 -7.04
N ARG A 151 -14.16 29.57 -7.62
CA ARG A 151 -14.03 29.32 -9.06
C ARG A 151 -15.03 28.26 -9.49
N THR A 152 -15.92 28.61 -10.41
CA THR A 152 -16.93 27.68 -10.95
C THR A 152 -16.41 27.00 -12.21
N GLY A 153 -16.71 25.72 -12.39
CA GLY A 153 -16.25 24.97 -13.56
C GLY A 153 -16.38 23.47 -13.40
N ALA A 154 -15.84 22.71 -14.36
CA ALA A 154 -15.70 21.27 -14.19
C ALA A 154 -14.78 20.97 -13.00
N GLU A 155 -15.22 20.09 -12.08
CA GLU A 155 -14.46 19.69 -10.90
C GLU A 155 -13.49 18.56 -11.26
N GLY A 156 -12.32 18.96 -11.77
CA GLY A 156 -11.25 18.04 -12.09
C GLY A 156 -11.62 17.10 -13.25
N ASP A 157 -10.81 16.07 -13.43
CA ASP A 157 -10.93 15.16 -14.57
C ASP A 157 -11.43 13.76 -14.18
N GLY A 158 -11.80 13.56 -12.91
CA GLY A 158 -12.26 12.27 -12.36
C GLY A 158 -11.15 11.19 -12.24
N SER A 159 -9.90 11.53 -12.52
CA SER A 159 -8.78 10.61 -12.31
C SER A 159 -8.52 10.36 -10.82
N LYS A 160 -7.91 9.21 -10.51
CA LYS A 160 -7.65 8.77 -9.13
C LYS A 160 -6.15 8.58 -8.91
N GLY A 161 -5.69 8.93 -7.71
CA GLY A 161 -4.29 8.78 -7.28
C GLY A 161 -3.37 9.91 -7.73
N SER A 162 -2.10 9.83 -7.30
CA SER A 162 -1.08 10.83 -7.61
C SER A 162 0.21 10.17 -8.09
N CYS A 163 0.63 10.49 -9.32
CA CYS A 163 1.84 9.92 -9.92
C CYS A 163 3.14 10.40 -9.23
N ASN A 164 3.11 11.49 -8.47
CA ASN A 164 4.29 12.04 -7.80
C ASN A 164 4.52 11.50 -6.38
N ALA A 165 3.79 10.46 -5.96
CA ALA A 165 3.97 9.83 -4.65
C ALA A 165 5.32 9.08 -4.55
N CYS A 166 5.78 8.49 -5.65
CA CYS A 166 6.99 7.65 -5.68
C CYS A 166 8.23 8.38 -6.19
N HIS A 167 8.07 9.18 -7.25
CA HIS A 167 9.11 10.03 -7.83
C HIS A 167 8.60 11.48 -7.79
N SER A 168 9.00 12.18 -6.74
CA SER A 168 8.47 13.49 -6.40
C SER A 168 8.72 14.54 -7.49
N ARG A 169 7.80 15.50 -7.54
CA ARG A 169 7.99 16.73 -8.32
C ARG A 169 9.14 17.57 -7.71
N HIS A 170 9.91 18.33 -8.47
CA HIS A 170 9.82 18.54 -9.93
C HIS A 170 10.95 17.84 -10.70
N SER A 171 11.82 17.07 -10.03
CA SER A 171 12.85 16.29 -10.71
C SER A 171 12.32 15.00 -11.33
N PHE A 172 11.26 14.42 -10.75
CA PHE A 172 10.62 13.17 -11.19
C PHE A 172 11.63 12.03 -11.41
N GLU A 173 12.67 11.97 -10.58
CA GLU A 173 13.78 11.04 -10.77
C GLU A 173 13.36 9.61 -10.38
N ALA A 174 13.50 8.67 -11.32
CA ALA A 174 13.23 7.25 -11.08
C ALA A 174 14.06 6.68 -9.91
N LYS A 175 15.27 7.22 -9.65
CA LYS A 175 16.09 6.81 -8.52
C LYS A 175 15.35 6.96 -7.19
N LEU A 176 14.53 7.99 -7.03
CA LEU A 176 13.77 8.20 -5.79
C LEU A 176 12.74 7.09 -5.57
N ALA A 177 12.01 6.71 -6.64
CA ALA A 177 11.05 5.61 -6.59
C ALA A 177 11.70 4.24 -6.33
N ARG A 178 12.98 4.08 -6.71
CA ARG A 178 13.76 2.85 -6.50
C ARG A 178 14.37 2.75 -5.10
N ASN A 179 14.43 3.86 -4.35
CA ASN A 179 14.93 3.91 -2.98
C ASN A 179 13.84 3.50 -1.97
N PRO A 180 14.13 2.56 -1.03
CA PRO A 180 13.19 2.14 0.02
C PRO A 180 12.65 3.30 0.87
N GLU A 181 13.48 4.32 1.10
CA GLU A 181 13.16 5.46 1.97
C GLU A 181 11.92 6.22 1.49
N ASN A 182 11.65 6.23 0.17
CA ASN A 182 10.45 6.86 -0.36
C ASN A 182 9.17 6.09 -0.01
N CYS A 183 9.22 4.75 -0.02
CA CYS A 183 8.10 3.92 0.41
C CYS A 183 7.81 4.09 1.90
N GLY A 184 8.87 4.28 2.69
CA GLY A 184 8.82 4.46 4.14
C GLY A 184 8.07 5.70 4.63
N LYS A 185 7.71 6.65 3.75
CA LYS A 185 6.81 7.75 4.11
C LYS A 185 5.43 7.24 4.58
N CYS A 186 4.93 6.16 3.96
CA CYS A 186 3.57 5.65 4.19
C CYS A 186 3.57 4.22 4.74
N HIS A 187 4.57 3.41 4.34
CA HIS A 187 4.69 1.99 4.70
C HIS A 187 5.54 1.82 5.96
N MET A 188 5.01 2.31 7.07
CA MET A 188 5.70 2.38 8.36
C MET A 188 4.70 2.23 9.52
N GLY A 189 5.22 2.22 10.75
CA GLY A 189 4.42 2.37 11.95
C GLY A 189 3.74 1.09 12.43
N PRO A 190 2.80 1.19 13.38
CA PRO A 190 2.37 0.06 14.21
C PRO A 190 1.51 -0.97 13.48
N ASP A 191 0.85 -0.61 12.38
CA ASP A 191 -0.08 -1.47 11.67
C ASP A 191 0.51 -2.06 10.38
N HIS A 192 1.57 -1.44 9.83
CA HIS A 192 2.26 -1.95 8.66
C HIS A 192 3.72 -1.44 8.60
N PRO A 193 4.63 -1.96 9.44
CA PRO A 193 6.01 -1.47 9.58
C PRO A 193 6.94 -2.00 8.48
N GLN A 194 6.58 -1.85 7.21
CA GLN A 194 7.37 -2.50 6.15
C GLN A 194 8.77 -1.89 6.00
N ILE A 195 8.93 -0.58 6.20
CA ILE A 195 10.26 0.04 6.13
C ILE A 195 11.15 -0.37 7.31
N GLU A 196 10.60 -0.48 8.51
CA GLU A 196 11.35 -0.92 9.70
C GLU A 196 11.79 -2.37 9.55
N ILE A 197 10.89 -3.25 9.08
CA ILE A 197 11.21 -4.64 8.76
C ILE A 197 12.29 -4.73 7.67
N TYR A 198 12.15 -3.94 6.61
CA TYR A 198 13.15 -3.92 5.54
C TYR A 198 14.53 -3.51 6.08
N ASN A 199 14.59 -2.46 6.90
CA ASN A 199 15.83 -1.93 7.46
C ASN A 199 16.53 -2.91 8.40
N GLU A 200 15.79 -3.71 9.18
CA GLU A 200 16.40 -4.76 10.02
C GLU A 200 16.85 -5.99 9.22
N SER A 201 16.20 -6.25 8.08
CA SER A 201 16.47 -7.43 7.28
C SER A 201 17.88 -7.40 6.67
N LYS A 202 18.41 -8.58 6.31
CA LYS A 202 19.67 -8.67 5.56
C LYS A 202 19.60 -7.99 4.19
N HIS A 203 18.42 -7.86 3.60
CA HIS A 203 18.23 -7.11 2.35
C HIS A 203 18.46 -5.61 2.54
N GLY A 204 17.85 -5.00 3.55
CA GLY A 204 18.05 -3.57 3.85
C GLY A 204 19.50 -3.25 4.23
N ILE A 205 20.11 -4.09 5.06
CA ILE A 205 21.53 -3.95 5.42
C ILE A 205 22.42 -4.02 4.16
N ALA A 206 22.19 -5.00 3.28
CA ALA A 206 22.96 -5.15 2.05
C ALA A 206 22.77 -3.96 1.10
N PHE A 207 21.55 -3.43 0.99
CA PHE A 207 21.24 -2.26 0.18
C PHE A 207 22.01 -1.04 0.66
N HIS A 208 21.96 -0.72 1.96
CA HIS A 208 22.67 0.43 2.51
C HIS A 208 24.18 0.30 2.37
N ALA A 209 24.72 -0.91 2.57
CA ALA A 209 26.15 -1.17 2.41
C ALA A 209 26.64 -1.14 0.95
N ASN A 210 25.77 -1.32 -0.03
CA ASN A 210 26.15 -1.43 -1.45
C ASN A 210 25.32 -0.50 -2.36
N LYS A 211 24.85 0.64 -1.84
CA LYS A 211 23.96 1.56 -2.57
C LYS A 211 24.59 2.08 -3.86
N ASP A 212 25.91 2.24 -3.89
CA ASP A 212 26.71 2.63 -5.05
C ASP A 212 26.67 1.57 -6.19
N LYS A 213 26.50 0.29 -5.85
CA LYS A 213 26.40 -0.82 -6.82
C LYS A 213 24.98 -1.05 -7.32
N MET A 214 24.00 -0.32 -6.79
CA MET A 214 22.59 -0.52 -7.14
C MET A 214 22.17 0.12 -8.45
N ALA A 215 23.00 0.98 -9.07
CA ALA A 215 22.70 1.61 -10.35
C ALA A 215 21.34 2.35 -10.40
N LEU A 216 20.92 2.95 -9.27
CA LEU A 216 19.56 3.47 -9.07
C LEU A 216 19.13 4.54 -10.08
N ASP A 217 20.07 5.25 -10.71
CA ASP A 217 19.79 6.35 -11.65
C ASP A 217 19.82 5.96 -13.14
N LYS A 218 20.10 4.68 -13.45
CA LYS A 218 20.15 4.21 -14.85
C LYS A 218 18.77 4.15 -15.50
N ASP A 219 18.71 4.32 -16.83
CA ASP A 219 17.46 4.15 -17.59
C ASP A 219 16.91 2.72 -17.47
N SER A 220 17.74 1.73 -17.81
CA SER A 220 17.48 0.32 -17.54
C SER A 220 17.81 -0.02 -16.09
N TRP A 221 16.87 -0.66 -15.39
CA TRP A 221 17.05 -1.12 -14.01
C TRP A 221 16.39 -2.48 -13.79
N VAL A 222 17.09 -3.52 -14.23
CA VAL A 222 16.63 -4.92 -14.20
C VAL A 222 17.49 -5.73 -13.22
N LEU A 223 16.86 -6.34 -12.22
CA LEU A 223 17.54 -7.26 -11.30
C LEU A 223 18.14 -8.44 -12.09
N GLY A 224 19.41 -8.76 -11.83
CA GLY A 224 20.13 -9.85 -12.51
C GLY A 224 20.80 -9.44 -13.82
N LYS A 225 20.59 -8.19 -14.29
CA LYS A 225 21.25 -7.63 -15.48
C LYS A 225 21.98 -6.32 -15.17
N ASP A 226 21.28 -5.36 -14.56
CA ASP A 226 21.82 -4.02 -14.31
C ASP A 226 22.37 -3.86 -12.87
N TYR A 227 21.85 -4.66 -11.93
CA TYR A 227 22.29 -4.72 -10.54
C TYR A 227 21.98 -6.09 -9.93
N SER A 228 22.67 -6.41 -8.82
CA SER A 228 22.49 -7.65 -8.06
C SER A 228 22.75 -7.51 -6.56
N ALA A 229 23.24 -6.34 -6.11
CA ALA A 229 23.82 -6.20 -4.77
C ALA A 229 22.79 -6.38 -3.62
N ALA A 230 21.55 -5.93 -3.82
CA ALA A 230 20.44 -6.12 -2.89
C ALA A 230 19.09 -5.87 -3.59
N PRO A 231 17.97 -6.39 -3.07
CA PRO A 231 16.64 -5.94 -3.47
C PRO A 231 16.21 -4.69 -2.68
N THR A 232 15.38 -3.84 -3.28
CA THR A 232 14.62 -2.78 -2.61
C THR A 232 13.12 -3.11 -2.65
N CYS A 233 12.28 -2.27 -2.04
CA CYS A 233 10.83 -2.36 -2.17
C CYS A 233 10.40 -2.40 -3.65
N ALA A 234 10.97 -1.52 -4.48
CA ALA A 234 10.69 -1.46 -5.90
C ALA A 234 11.18 -2.72 -6.65
N THR A 235 12.37 -3.24 -6.33
CA THR A 235 12.86 -4.52 -6.90
C THR A 235 11.82 -5.63 -6.80
N CYS A 236 11.24 -5.81 -5.61
CA CYS A 236 10.33 -6.90 -5.33
C CYS A 236 8.92 -6.65 -5.87
N HIS A 237 8.42 -5.41 -5.82
CA HIS A 237 6.99 -5.13 -6.05
C HIS A 237 6.67 -4.42 -7.36
N ILE A 238 7.66 -3.81 -8.05
CA ILE A 238 7.42 -2.91 -9.19
C ILE A 238 8.30 -3.30 -10.38
N SER A 239 9.62 -3.28 -10.16
CA SER A 239 10.64 -3.28 -11.20
C SER A 239 10.79 -4.60 -11.95
N SER A 240 11.51 -4.53 -13.06
CA SER A 240 11.89 -5.67 -13.86
C SER A 240 12.90 -6.60 -13.18
N TYR A 241 12.90 -7.86 -13.58
CA TYR A 241 13.91 -8.86 -13.22
C TYR A 241 14.18 -9.80 -14.41
N MET A 242 15.33 -10.49 -14.38
CA MET A 242 15.62 -11.56 -15.34
C MET A 242 14.82 -12.81 -14.99
N GLY A 243 13.98 -13.27 -15.91
CA GLY A 243 13.23 -14.51 -15.80
C GLY A 243 14.13 -15.74 -15.99
N PRO A 244 13.68 -16.92 -15.54
CA PRO A 244 14.43 -18.18 -15.70
C PRO A 244 14.60 -18.61 -17.18
N ASP A 245 13.79 -18.05 -18.08
CA ASP A 245 13.89 -18.19 -19.53
C ASP A 245 14.85 -17.18 -20.18
N GLY A 246 15.57 -16.39 -19.37
CA GLY A 246 16.50 -15.37 -19.84
C GLY A 246 15.84 -14.10 -20.36
N GLN A 247 14.52 -13.95 -20.24
CA GLN A 247 13.79 -12.77 -20.69
C GLN A 247 13.54 -11.78 -19.54
N VAL A 248 13.48 -10.50 -19.85
CA VAL A 248 13.10 -9.46 -18.88
C VAL A 248 11.60 -9.58 -18.59
N LYS A 249 11.24 -9.67 -17.31
CA LYS A 249 9.84 -9.76 -16.84
C LYS A 249 9.57 -8.71 -15.77
N GLY A 250 8.28 -8.41 -15.54
CA GLY A 250 7.86 -7.43 -14.53
C GLY A 250 7.69 -6.03 -15.12
N ASN A 251 8.05 -5.00 -14.35
CA ASN A 251 7.83 -3.59 -14.65
C ASN A 251 6.35 -3.20 -14.73
N THR A 252 5.73 -3.01 -13.57
CA THR A 252 4.33 -2.61 -13.49
C THR A 252 4.14 -1.51 -12.46
N HIS A 253 3.30 -0.51 -12.78
CA HIS A 253 2.82 0.46 -11.81
C HIS A 253 1.61 -0.04 -11.00
N ASP A 254 1.18 -1.30 -11.22
CA ASP A 254 0.26 -2.00 -10.33
C ASP A 254 1.04 -2.88 -9.34
N VAL A 255 1.40 -2.25 -8.20
CA VAL A 255 2.14 -2.86 -7.09
C VAL A 255 1.43 -4.11 -6.51
N GLY A 256 0.13 -4.26 -6.78
CA GLY A 256 -0.67 -5.38 -6.30
C GLY A 256 -0.39 -6.69 -7.03
N GLU A 257 0.18 -6.69 -8.24
CA GLU A 257 0.20 -7.89 -9.09
C GLU A 257 0.93 -9.09 -8.47
N ARG A 258 1.96 -8.88 -7.66
CA ARG A 258 2.76 -9.95 -7.03
C ARG A 258 2.29 -10.37 -5.63
N ILE A 259 1.19 -9.82 -5.13
CA ILE A 259 0.72 -10.06 -3.75
C ILE A 259 -0.10 -11.35 -3.68
N SER A 260 0.45 -12.42 -3.07
CA SER A 260 -0.30 -13.68 -2.89
C SER A 260 -1.14 -13.74 -1.62
N TRP A 261 -0.88 -12.89 -0.62
CA TRP A 261 -1.56 -12.85 0.68
C TRP A 261 -2.06 -11.44 0.97
N THR A 262 -3.26 -11.32 1.54
CA THR A 262 -3.63 -10.10 2.27
C THR A 262 -3.34 -10.26 3.75
N LEU A 263 -2.46 -9.42 4.27
CA LEU A 263 -2.08 -9.39 5.69
C LEU A 263 -2.83 -8.33 6.50
N ARG A 264 -3.64 -7.51 5.81
CA ARG A 264 -4.42 -6.42 6.40
C ARG A 264 -5.60 -6.89 7.27
N PRO A 265 -6.43 -7.87 6.87
CA PRO A 265 -7.64 -8.22 7.63
C PRO A 265 -7.33 -8.99 8.92
N VAL A 266 -8.35 -9.13 9.77
CA VAL A 266 -8.32 -9.95 10.99
C VAL A 266 -7.78 -11.34 10.65
N ILE A 267 -8.43 -12.04 9.71
CA ILE A 267 -8.00 -13.35 9.21
C ILE A 267 -7.41 -13.14 7.83
N SER A 268 -6.13 -13.46 7.66
CA SER A 268 -5.46 -13.37 6.36
C SER A 268 -5.97 -14.44 5.41
N SER A 269 -6.00 -14.12 4.11
CA SER A 269 -6.37 -15.06 3.04
C SER A 269 -5.42 -14.91 1.86
N LYS A 270 -5.28 -15.97 1.07
CA LYS A 270 -4.58 -15.85 -0.21
C LYS A 270 -5.47 -15.10 -1.20
N LEU A 271 -4.86 -14.37 -2.14
CA LEU A 271 -5.59 -13.47 -3.05
C LEU A 271 -5.44 -13.88 -4.50
N ASN A 272 -6.57 -14.20 -5.13
CA ASN A 272 -6.70 -14.23 -6.58
C ASN A 272 -7.06 -12.83 -7.08
N MET A 273 -6.58 -12.42 -8.23
CA MET A 273 -6.95 -11.14 -8.85
C MET A 273 -7.86 -11.42 -10.05
N VAL A 274 -9.09 -10.92 -9.98
CA VAL A 274 -10.04 -10.93 -11.10
C VAL A 274 -9.88 -9.63 -11.86
N VAL A 275 -9.59 -9.74 -13.15
CA VAL A 275 -9.44 -8.62 -14.09
C VAL A 275 -10.66 -8.62 -15.01
N PHE A 276 -11.29 -7.46 -15.16
CA PHE A 276 -12.47 -7.26 -16.00
C PHE A 276 -12.10 -6.60 -17.33
N LYS A 277 -12.99 -6.68 -18.33
CA LYS A 277 -12.74 -6.16 -19.69
C LYS A 277 -12.53 -4.65 -19.77
N ASP A 278 -13.08 -3.89 -18.82
CA ASP A 278 -12.82 -2.45 -18.68
C ASP A 278 -11.49 -2.16 -17.95
N GLY A 279 -10.75 -3.21 -17.60
CA GLY A 279 -9.51 -3.17 -16.85
C GLY A 279 -9.68 -3.01 -15.34
N PHE A 280 -10.91 -2.96 -14.81
CA PHE A 280 -11.10 -2.98 -13.37
C PHE A 280 -10.49 -4.25 -12.77
N LYS A 281 -9.97 -4.14 -11.54
CA LYS A 281 -9.35 -5.25 -10.81
C LYS A 281 -9.91 -5.35 -9.41
N GLU A 282 -10.21 -6.57 -9.00
CA GLU A 282 -10.69 -6.88 -7.65
C GLU A 282 -10.00 -8.15 -7.13
N ASP A 283 -9.54 -8.10 -5.88
CA ASP A 283 -8.93 -9.25 -5.21
C ASP A 283 -10.02 -10.13 -4.57
N TYR A 284 -9.98 -11.42 -4.88
CA TYR A 284 -10.89 -12.43 -4.37
C TYR A 284 -10.10 -13.31 -3.40
N PRO A 285 -10.53 -13.43 -2.13
CA PRO A 285 -9.90 -14.37 -1.22
C PRO A 285 -10.06 -15.79 -1.77
N ASP A 286 -9.09 -16.66 -1.49
CA ASP A 286 -9.11 -18.07 -1.88
C ASP A 286 -10.32 -18.86 -1.33
N SER A 287 -10.95 -18.35 -0.27
CA SER A 287 -12.22 -18.86 0.25
C SER A 287 -13.45 -18.47 -0.58
N ARG A 288 -13.35 -17.47 -1.47
CA ARG A 288 -14.44 -17.05 -2.36
C ARG A 288 -14.35 -17.81 -3.68
N ALA A 289 -15.47 -18.39 -4.12
CA ALA A 289 -15.56 -19.03 -5.43
C ALA A 289 -15.21 -18.05 -6.55
N LEU A 290 -14.36 -18.48 -7.47
CA LEU A 290 -13.93 -17.68 -8.61
C LEU A 290 -15.00 -17.73 -9.73
N PRO A 291 -15.30 -16.59 -10.38
CA PRO A 291 -16.10 -16.58 -11.59
C PRO A 291 -15.32 -17.23 -12.75
N LYS A 292 -15.99 -17.50 -13.86
CA LYS A 292 -15.34 -17.92 -15.11
C LYS A 292 -15.05 -16.70 -15.99
N VAL A 293 -14.06 -16.84 -16.86
CA VAL A 293 -13.83 -15.86 -17.93
C VAL A 293 -15.09 -15.75 -18.79
N GLY A 294 -15.54 -14.52 -19.02
CA GLY A 294 -16.79 -14.22 -19.72
C GLY A 294 -18.02 -14.07 -18.82
N ASP A 295 -17.96 -14.45 -17.54
CA ASP A 295 -19.07 -14.25 -16.62
C ASP A 295 -19.34 -12.76 -16.38
N SER A 296 -20.62 -12.44 -16.20
CA SER A 296 -21.08 -11.12 -15.80
C SER A 296 -21.20 -11.05 -14.28
N VAL A 297 -20.42 -10.18 -13.64
CA VAL A 297 -20.34 -10.03 -12.18
C VAL A 297 -20.67 -8.60 -11.78
N GLU A 298 -21.47 -8.45 -10.73
CA GLU A 298 -21.70 -7.15 -10.12
C GLU A 298 -20.52 -6.79 -9.20
N THR A 299 -19.94 -5.62 -9.43
CA THR A 299 -18.82 -5.08 -8.67
C THR A 299 -19.19 -3.74 -8.07
N ILE A 300 -18.44 -3.29 -7.06
CA ILE A 300 -18.66 -1.98 -6.42
C ILE A 300 -17.55 -1.03 -6.84
N GLU A 301 -17.93 0.12 -7.40
CA GLU A 301 -17.02 1.21 -7.71
C GLU A 301 -17.38 2.44 -6.88
N LYS A 302 -16.38 3.13 -6.33
CA LYS A 302 -16.59 4.41 -5.68
C LYS A 302 -16.31 5.56 -6.64
N VAL A 303 -17.24 6.52 -6.70
CA VAL A 303 -17.12 7.74 -7.49
C VAL A 303 -17.38 8.95 -6.60
N VAL A 304 -16.82 10.10 -6.97
CA VAL A 304 -17.09 11.36 -6.26
C VAL A 304 -18.37 11.98 -6.83
N GLU A 305 -19.35 12.25 -5.98
CA GLU A 305 -20.55 13.02 -6.27
C GLU A 305 -20.74 14.08 -5.18
N LYS A 306 -20.86 15.35 -5.56
CA LYS A 306 -21.07 16.48 -4.62
C LYS A 306 -20.10 16.44 -3.43
N ASP A 307 -18.80 16.40 -3.70
CA ASP A 307 -17.71 16.31 -2.70
C ASP A 307 -17.69 15.06 -1.81
N MET A 308 -18.49 14.03 -2.12
CA MET A 308 -18.60 12.80 -1.33
C MET A 308 -18.31 11.56 -2.19
N LEU A 309 -17.65 10.56 -1.58
CA LEU A 309 -17.50 9.25 -2.19
C LEU A 309 -18.81 8.46 -2.05
N VAL A 310 -19.37 8.05 -3.18
CA VAL A 310 -20.57 7.19 -3.24
C VAL A 310 -20.23 5.88 -3.91
N SER A 311 -20.83 4.79 -3.42
CA SER A 311 -20.66 3.45 -3.98
C SER A 311 -21.72 3.19 -5.05
N LYS A 312 -21.29 2.77 -6.24
CA LYS A 312 -22.16 2.36 -7.33
C LYS A 312 -21.91 0.90 -7.68
N LYS A 313 -23.00 0.18 -7.96
CA LYS A 313 -22.95 -1.16 -8.52
C LYS A 313 -22.70 -1.05 -10.02
N VAL A 314 -21.73 -1.79 -10.52
CA VAL A 314 -21.36 -1.84 -11.93
C VAL A 314 -21.26 -3.28 -12.36
N THR A 315 -22.02 -3.64 -13.38
CA THR A 315 -21.93 -4.96 -14.01
C THR A 315 -20.71 -5.01 -14.92
N ARG A 316 -19.82 -5.98 -14.68
CA ARG A 316 -18.56 -6.13 -15.41
C ARG A 316 -18.40 -7.55 -15.93
N ILE A 317 -17.74 -7.69 -17.08
CA ILE A 317 -17.44 -8.98 -17.70
C ILE A 317 -16.02 -9.38 -17.32
N VAL A 318 -15.85 -10.59 -16.79
CA VAL A 318 -14.53 -11.14 -16.43
C VAL A 318 -13.70 -11.34 -17.69
N ASP A 319 -12.50 -10.78 -17.70
CA ASP A 319 -11.52 -10.90 -18.80
C ASP A 319 -10.51 -12.02 -18.51
N ARG A 320 -9.85 -11.95 -17.36
CA ARG A 320 -8.87 -12.95 -16.92
C ARG A 320 -8.76 -13.02 -15.41
N ILE A 321 -8.19 -14.11 -14.91
CA ILE A 321 -7.97 -14.34 -13.49
C ILE A 321 -6.51 -14.72 -13.28
N LEU A 322 -5.84 -13.99 -12.39
CA LEU A 322 -4.51 -14.34 -11.89
C LEU A 322 -4.67 -15.02 -10.55
N THR A 323 -4.35 -16.31 -10.47
CA THR A 323 -4.48 -17.05 -9.22
C THR A 323 -3.41 -16.65 -8.21
N TRP A 324 -3.67 -16.86 -6.91
CA TRP A 324 -2.71 -16.52 -5.86
C TRP A 324 -1.36 -17.23 -6.07
N ASP A 325 -1.36 -18.45 -6.61
CA ASP A 325 -0.16 -19.24 -6.90
C ASP A 325 0.62 -18.67 -8.08
N GLN A 326 -0.06 -18.18 -9.13
CA GLN A 326 0.59 -17.47 -10.22
C GLN A 326 1.26 -16.18 -9.73
N ARG A 327 0.55 -15.40 -8.91
CA ARG A 327 1.09 -14.16 -8.31
C ARG A 327 2.29 -14.45 -7.41
N ARG A 328 2.23 -15.53 -6.62
CA ARG A 328 3.36 -16.03 -5.83
C ARG A 328 4.53 -16.44 -6.72
N GLY A 329 4.27 -17.15 -7.82
CA GLY A 329 5.29 -17.55 -8.79
C GLY A 329 6.04 -16.35 -9.37
N GLN A 330 5.33 -15.24 -9.64
CA GLN A 330 5.95 -13.99 -10.09
C GLN A 330 6.89 -13.40 -9.03
N MET A 331 6.51 -13.41 -7.74
CA MET A 331 7.41 -12.97 -6.66
C MET A 331 8.59 -13.93 -6.48
N GLN A 332 8.36 -15.24 -6.50
CA GLN A 332 9.42 -16.26 -6.40
C GLN A 332 10.45 -16.14 -7.52
N ALA A 333 10.04 -15.73 -8.72
CA ALA A 333 10.95 -15.49 -9.83
C ALA A 333 11.90 -14.30 -9.58
N VAL A 334 11.47 -13.28 -8.82
CA VAL A 334 12.38 -12.23 -8.33
C VAL A 334 13.42 -12.85 -7.40
N CYS A 335 12.99 -13.67 -6.43
CA CYS A 335 13.89 -14.33 -5.47
C CYS A 335 14.93 -15.23 -6.17
N ALA A 336 14.53 -15.90 -7.25
CA ALA A 336 15.36 -16.82 -8.01
C ALA A 336 16.56 -16.16 -8.71
N ASN A 337 16.60 -14.82 -8.81
CA ASN A 337 17.77 -14.11 -9.31
C ASN A 337 18.97 -14.17 -8.35
N CYS A 338 18.73 -14.42 -7.05
CA CYS A 338 19.78 -14.42 -6.02
C CYS A 338 19.80 -15.71 -5.18
N HIS A 339 18.68 -16.45 -5.09
CA HIS A 339 18.52 -17.58 -4.18
C HIS A 339 18.19 -18.88 -4.92
N GLY A 340 18.73 -19.98 -4.41
CA GLY A 340 18.38 -21.33 -4.89
C GLY A 340 16.93 -21.71 -4.55
N LYS A 341 16.34 -22.59 -5.37
CA LYS A 341 14.94 -23.02 -5.25
C LYS A 341 14.56 -23.51 -3.85
N GLN A 342 15.43 -24.29 -3.20
CA GLN A 342 15.17 -24.82 -1.85
C GLN A 342 15.03 -23.70 -0.81
N PHE A 343 15.90 -22.69 -0.87
CA PHE A 343 15.84 -21.55 0.05
C PHE A 343 14.52 -20.79 -0.12
N VAL A 344 14.13 -20.51 -1.37
CA VAL A 344 12.86 -19.83 -1.66
C VAL A 344 11.66 -20.65 -1.17
N SER A 345 11.65 -21.96 -1.41
CA SER A 345 10.58 -22.85 -0.94
C SER A 345 10.46 -22.83 0.58
N ASN A 346 11.58 -23.01 1.30
CA ASN A 346 11.61 -23.03 2.76
C ASN A 346 11.15 -21.69 3.35
N PHE A 347 11.53 -20.57 2.74
CA PHE A 347 11.06 -19.26 3.15
C PHE A 347 9.53 -19.15 3.08
N TYR A 348 8.93 -19.56 1.95
CA TYR A 348 7.46 -19.50 1.81
C TYR A 348 6.73 -20.49 2.71
N GLU A 349 7.33 -21.64 3.02
CA GLU A 349 6.78 -22.58 4.00
C GLU A 349 6.76 -21.97 5.41
N GLN A 350 7.86 -21.33 5.84
CA GLN A 350 7.92 -20.63 7.13
C GLN A 350 6.92 -19.47 7.19
N TYR A 351 6.84 -18.66 6.13
CA TYR A 351 5.91 -17.55 6.03
C TYR A 351 4.45 -18.02 6.09
N ASP A 352 4.06 -18.99 5.26
CA ASP A 352 2.71 -19.54 5.25
C ASP A 352 2.35 -20.18 6.61
N SER A 353 3.31 -20.85 7.25
CA SER A 353 3.13 -21.46 8.57
C SER A 353 2.87 -20.43 9.65
N LEU A 354 3.59 -19.30 9.68
CA LEU A 354 3.33 -18.23 10.65
C LEU A 354 1.95 -17.61 10.44
N VAL A 355 1.57 -17.31 9.19
CA VAL A 355 0.25 -16.74 8.89
C VAL A 355 -0.86 -17.70 9.33
N THR A 356 -0.69 -18.99 9.08
CA THR A 356 -1.62 -20.04 9.52
C THR A 356 -1.68 -20.11 11.04
N LEU A 357 -0.54 -20.15 11.73
CA LEU A 357 -0.47 -20.14 13.19
C LEU A 357 -1.24 -18.96 13.79
N TYR A 358 -0.99 -17.75 13.28
CA TYR A 358 -1.71 -16.55 13.70
C TYR A 358 -3.22 -16.68 13.46
N ASN A 359 -3.61 -17.08 12.25
CA ASN A 359 -5.01 -17.22 11.85
C ASN A 359 -5.78 -18.21 12.73
N GLU A 360 -5.23 -19.41 12.93
CA GLU A 360 -5.91 -20.49 13.66
C GLU A 360 -5.91 -20.26 15.17
N LYS A 361 -4.75 -19.91 15.75
CA LYS A 361 -4.61 -19.84 17.21
C LYS A 361 -5.19 -18.55 17.81
N PHE A 362 -5.18 -17.44 17.08
CA PHE A 362 -5.54 -16.13 17.62
C PHE A 362 -6.70 -15.48 16.87
N ALA A 363 -6.58 -15.30 15.55
CA ALA A 363 -7.52 -14.48 14.79
C ALA A 363 -8.93 -15.08 14.73
N LYS A 364 -9.05 -16.36 14.37
CA LYS A 364 -10.34 -17.05 14.27
C LYS A 364 -11.05 -17.14 15.64
N PRO A 365 -10.41 -17.57 16.73
CA PRO A 365 -11.02 -17.54 18.07
C PRO A 365 -11.44 -16.13 18.49
N ALA A 366 -10.57 -15.13 18.34
CA ALA A 366 -10.88 -13.75 18.72
C ALA A 366 -12.07 -13.19 17.93
N LYS A 367 -12.09 -13.39 16.61
CA LYS A 367 -13.22 -12.97 15.78
C LYS A 367 -14.51 -13.69 16.18
N GLY A 368 -14.47 -15.00 16.42
CA GLY A 368 -15.62 -15.78 16.86
C GLY A 368 -16.20 -15.26 18.18
N ILE A 369 -15.33 -14.92 19.14
CA ILE A 369 -15.72 -14.30 20.41
C ILE A 369 -16.43 -12.97 20.17
N MET A 370 -15.85 -12.07 19.35
CA MET A 370 -16.46 -10.77 19.06
C MET A 370 -17.83 -10.90 18.36
N ASP A 371 -17.94 -11.82 17.39
CA ASP A 371 -19.19 -12.10 16.69
C ASP A 371 -20.28 -12.61 17.65
N GLU A 372 -19.91 -13.42 18.64
CA GLU A 372 -20.85 -13.95 19.64
C GLU A 372 -21.21 -12.93 20.73
N LEU A 373 -20.29 -12.06 21.14
CA LEU A 373 -20.61 -10.94 22.05
C LEU A 373 -21.65 -9.99 21.43
N LEU A 374 -21.57 -9.77 20.11
CA LEU A 374 -22.60 -9.03 19.36
C LEU A 374 -23.95 -9.77 19.38
N LYS A 375 -23.95 -11.09 19.18
CA LYS A 375 -25.18 -11.90 19.24
C LYS A 375 -25.83 -11.92 20.62
N ASP A 376 -25.01 -11.93 21.67
CA ASP A 376 -25.45 -11.85 23.07
C ASP A 376 -25.90 -10.45 23.48
N GLY A 377 -25.76 -9.43 22.60
CA GLY A 377 -26.11 -8.05 22.91
C GLY A 377 -25.22 -7.40 23.97
N VAL A 378 -24.04 -7.97 24.21
CA VAL A 378 -22.99 -7.38 25.04
C VAL A 378 -22.37 -6.19 24.32
N LEU A 379 -22.15 -6.31 23.01
CA LEU A 379 -21.61 -5.24 22.16
C LEU A 379 -22.68 -4.70 21.21
N ASN A 380 -22.52 -3.44 20.80
CA ASN A 380 -23.34 -2.81 19.76
C ASN A 380 -22.53 -2.55 18.48
N ALA A 381 -22.99 -3.12 17.35
CA ALA A 381 -22.34 -2.93 16.05
C ALA A 381 -22.28 -1.46 15.58
N LYS A 382 -23.13 -0.59 16.14
CA LYS A 382 -23.17 0.86 15.83
C LYS A 382 -22.28 1.70 16.74
N ALA A 383 -21.70 1.10 17.78
CA ALA A 383 -20.85 1.77 18.76
C ALA A 383 -19.50 1.05 18.84
N PRO A 384 -18.63 1.21 17.82
CA PRO A 384 -17.27 0.70 17.91
C PRO A 384 -16.53 1.42 19.05
N PHE A 385 -15.65 0.69 19.73
CA PHE A 385 -14.78 1.22 20.80
C PHE A 385 -15.49 1.73 22.06
N GLU A 386 -16.73 1.30 22.31
CA GLU A 386 -17.49 1.61 23.52
C GLU A 386 -17.01 0.79 24.75
N HIS A 387 -16.39 -0.37 24.53
CA HIS A 387 -15.83 -1.23 25.58
C HIS A 387 -14.34 -1.54 25.35
N ASP A 388 -13.59 -1.75 26.44
CA ASP A 388 -12.16 -2.14 26.43
C ASP A 388 -11.90 -3.32 25.47
N VAL A 389 -12.78 -4.33 25.44
CA VAL A 389 -12.62 -5.52 24.58
C VAL A 389 -12.54 -5.18 23.08
N GLN A 390 -13.19 -4.10 22.63
CA GLN A 390 -13.12 -3.67 21.23
C GLN A 390 -11.76 -3.02 20.93
N TRP A 391 -11.18 -2.28 21.88
CA TRP A 391 -9.82 -1.74 21.78
C TRP A 391 -8.77 -2.85 21.78
N GLU A 392 -8.88 -3.80 22.72
CA GLU A 392 -7.93 -4.92 22.80
C GLU A 392 -8.02 -5.84 21.58
N PHE A 393 -9.24 -6.07 21.07
CA PHE A 393 -9.41 -6.79 19.81
C PHE A 393 -8.77 -6.04 18.64
N TRP A 394 -8.98 -4.72 18.55
CA TRP A 394 -8.37 -3.89 17.52
C TRP A 394 -6.85 -3.99 17.55
N GLU A 395 -6.21 -3.71 18.68
CA GLU A 395 -4.76 -3.79 18.84
C GLU A 395 -4.19 -5.18 18.49
N LEU A 396 -4.87 -6.25 18.93
CA LEU A 396 -4.49 -7.64 18.69
C LEU A 396 -4.32 -7.96 17.20
N TRP A 397 -5.28 -7.58 16.35
CA TRP A 397 -5.21 -7.92 14.93
C TRP A 397 -4.66 -6.81 14.05
N HIS A 398 -4.97 -5.55 14.38
CA HIS A 398 -4.63 -4.38 13.59
C HIS A 398 -3.16 -4.03 13.70
N HIS A 399 -2.60 -4.04 14.91
CA HIS A 399 -1.20 -3.73 15.13
C HIS A 399 -0.38 -5.01 15.23
N GLU A 400 -0.53 -5.75 16.32
CA GLU A 400 0.36 -6.86 16.67
C GLU A 400 0.30 -7.99 15.62
N GLY A 401 -0.91 -8.38 15.22
CA GLY A 401 -1.12 -9.40 14.19
C GLY A 401 -0.59 -9.00 12.82
N ARG A 402 -0.77 -7.74 12.41
CA ARG A 402 -0.18 -7.25 11.15
C ARG A 402 1.34 -7.21 11.24
N ARG A 403 1.93 -6.72 12.34
CA ARG A 403 3.39 -6.71 12.54
C ARG A 403 4.01 -8.09 12.42
N ALA A 404 3.45 -9.09 13.12
CA ALA A 404 3.93 -10.47 13.07
C ALA A 404 3.96 -11.02 11.65
N ARG A 405 2.86 -10.87 10.91
CA ARG A 405 2.72 -11.43 9.55
C ARG A 405 3.60 -10.69 8.54
N HIS A 406 3.71 -9.36 8.65
CA HIS A 406 4.62 -8.59 7.80
C HIS A 406 6.08 -8.94 8.10
N GLY A 407 6.45 -9.09 9.37
CA GLY A 407 7.78 -9.51 9.81
C GLY A 407 8.21 -10.79 9.10
N ALA A 408 7.38 -11.84 9.12
CA ALA A 408 7.70 -13.08 8.42
C ALA A 408 7.79 -12.89 6.90
N SER A 409 6.90 -12.08 6.31
CA SER A 409 6.86 -11.87 4.86
C SER A 409 8.09 -11.19 4.27
N MET A 410 8.90 -10.51 5.09
CA MET A 410 10.06 -9.73 4.64
C MET A 410 11.34 -10.04 5.45
N MET A 411 11.38 -11.19 6.13
CA MET A 411 12.53 -11.66 6.92
C MET A 411 12.95 -10.69 8.04
N GLY A 412 11.96 -10.13 8.73
CA GLY A 412 12.15 -9.35 9.94
C GLY A 412 11.91 -10.19 11.20
N PRO A 413 12.94 -10.78 11.83
CA PRO A 413 12.76 -11.68 12.96
C PRO A 413 12.24 -10.97 14.22
N ASP A 414 12.63 -9.72 14.46
CA ASP A 414 12.21 -8.98 15.66
C ASP A 414 10.75 -8.55 15.54
N TYR A 415 10.36 -8.08 14.35
CA TYR A 415 8.96 -7.80 14.02
C TYR A 415 8.08 -9.04 13.97
N THR A 416 8.65 -10.20 13.63
CA THR A 416 7.94 -11.48 13.69
C THR A 416 7.64 -11.87 15.13
N HIS A 417 8.64 -11.76 16.01
CA HIS A 417 8.53 -12.25 17.39
C HIS A 417 8.21 -11.14 18.38
N TRP A 418 9.19 -10.31 18.76
CA TRP A 418 9.09 -9.37 19.87
C TRP A 418 8.08 -8.24 19.66
N HIS A 419 8.02 -7.66 18.46
CA HIS A 419 6.97 -6.69 18.12
C HIS A 419 5.70 -7.34 17.54
N GLY A 420 5.74 -8.65 17.29
CA GLY A 420 4.69 -9.42 16.62
C GLY A 420 4.05 -10.46 17.54
N MET A 421 4.39 -11.74 17.36
CA MET A 421 3.73 -12.86 18.04
C MET A 421 3.82 -12.81 19.58
N TYR A 422 4.86 -12.19 20.13
CA TYR A 422 4.96 -11.94 21.58
C TYR A 422 3.85 -11.00 22.04
N GLU A 423 3.67 -9.87 21.38
CA GLU A 423 2.60 -8.91 21.70
C GLU A 423 1.22 -9.52 21.41
N VAL A 424 1.04 -10.21 20.28
CA VAL A 424 -0.21 -10.96 19.97
C VAL A 424 -0.57 -11.89 21.12
N SER A 425 0.41 -12.65 21.62
CA SER A 425 0.18 -13.57 22.73
C SER A 425 -0.17 -12.82 24.01
N LYS A 426 0.60 -11.77 24.35
CA LYS A 426 0.38 -10.97 25.55
C LYS A 426 -1.02 -10.34 25.54
N THR A 427 -1.39 -9.67 24.47
CA THR A 427 -2.70 -9.01 24.34
C THR A 427 -3.83 -10.02 24.30
N PHE A 428 -3.70 -11.13 23.56
CA PHE A 428 -4.73 -12.17 23.55
C PHE A 428 -5.00 -12.70 24.97
N TYR A 429 -3.97 -13.18 25.67
CA TYR A 429 -4.16 -13.87 26.95
C TYR A 429 -4.36 -12.94 28.16
N ILE A 430 -3.68 -11.79 28.19
CA ILE A 430 -3.63 -10.94 29.38
C ILE A 430 -4.62 -9.78 29.30
N LYS A 431 -5.01 -9.36 28.09
CA LYS A 431 -5.90 -8.20 27.92
C LYS A 431 -7.25 -8.56 27.32
N PHE A 432 -7.25 -9.15 26.12
CA PHE A 432 -8.46 -9.45 25.36
C PHE A 432 -9.38 -10.45 26.08
N LEU A 433 -8.87 -11.63 26.45
CA LEU A 433 -9.71 -12.65 27.11
C LEU A 433 -10.33 -12.17 28.44
N PRO A 434 -9.60 -11.48 29.34
CA PRO A 434 -10.21 -10.86 30.52
C PRO A 434 -11.23 -9.76 30.17
N ALA A 435 -10.95 -8.91 29.18
CA ALA A 435 -11.86 -7.84 28.75
C ALA A 435 -13.19 -8.39 28.20
N VAL A 436 -13.18 -9.56 27.57
CA VAL A 436 -14.39 -10.29 27.13
C VAL A 436 -15.30 -10.59 28.31
N VAL A 437 -14.75 -11.15 29.40
CA VAL A 437 -15.52 -11.51 30.59
C VAL A 437 -16.04 -10.26 31.28
N LYS A 438 -15.21 -9.23 31.42
CA LYS A 438 -15.59 -7.94 32.01
C LYS A 438 -16.75 -7.27 31.26
N ALA A 439 -16.68 -7.17 29.93
CA ALA A 439 -17.75 -6.59 29.12
C ALA A 439 -19.07 -7.37 29.28
N ALA A 440 -19.00 -8.69 29.35
CA ALA A 440 -20.18 -9.53 29.59
C ALA A 440 -20.76 -9.36 31.01
N GLU A 441 -19.90 -9.25 32.04
CA GLU A 441 -20.30 -8.99 33.43
C GLU A 441 -20.99 -7.63 33.60
N GLU A 442 -20.48 -6.59 32.92
CA GLU A 442 -21.09 -5.25 32.88
C GLU A 442 -22.51 -5.29 32.29
N LYS A 443 -22.76 -6.22 31.35
CA LYS A 443 -24.09 -6.43 30.78
C LYS A 443 -25.02 -7.18 31.73
N SER A 444 -24.58 -8.32 32.28
CA SER A 444 -25.28 -9.02 33.35
C SER A 444 -24.37 -10.04 34.06
N PRO A 445 -24.59 -10.32 35.37
CA PRO A 445 -23.84 -11.36 36.08
C PRO A 445 -23.93 -12.75 35.45
N GLU A 446 -25.07 -13.09 34.83
CA GLU A 446 -25.30 -14.37 34.14
C GLU A 446 -24.46 -14.48 32.87
N LEU A 447 -24.40 -13.40 32.08
CA LEU A 447 -23.54 -13.33 30.90
C LEU A 447 -22.07 -13.39 31.29
N GLY A 448 -21.68 -12.72 32.37
CA GLY A 448 -20.35 -12.84 32.96
C GLY A 448 -19.94 -14.28 33.25
N LYS A 449 -20.78 -15.01 33.98
CA LYS A 449 -20.56 -16.45 34.27
C LYS A 449 -20.48 -17.29 33.00
N LYS A 450 -21.38 -17.07 32.04
CA LYS A 450 -21.38 -17.76 30.73
C LYS A 450 -20.05 -17.57 30.00
N TRP A 451 -19.60 -16.32 29.88
CA TRP A 451 -18.38 -15.99 29.15
C TRP A 451 -17.13 -16.44 29.88
N LYS A 452 -17.09 -16.35 31.22
CA LYS A 452 -16.01 -16.93 32.02
C LYS A 452 -15.85 -18.43 31.75
N ALA A 453 -16.94 -19.20 31.84
CA ALA A 453 -16.91 -20.64 31.57
C ALA A 453 -16.46 -20.96 30.13
N LYS A 454 -16.86 -20.13 29.17
CA LYS A 454 -16.46 -20.29 27.77
C LYS A 454 -14.97 -20.00 27.54
N ILE A 455 -14.44 -18.96 28.18
CA ILE A 455 -13.00 -18.67 28.14
C ILE A 455 -12.22 -19.78 28.84
N ASP A 456 -12.67 -20.26 30.00
CA ASP A 456 -12.04 -21.39 30.70
C ASP A 456 -12.00 -22.63 29.80
N ALA A 457 -13.08 -22.95 29.08
CA ALA A 457 -13.13 -24.05 28.12
C ALA A 457 -12.26 -23.83 26.86
N LEU A 458 -12.09 -22.59 26.40
CA LEU A 458 -11.10 -22.28 25.35
C LEU A 458 -9.69 -22.61 25.84
N MET A 459 -9.36 -22.24 27.08
CA MET A 459 -8.04 -22.41 27.66
C MET A 459 -7.66 -23.88 27.95
N THR A 460 -8.60 -24.83 27.87
CA THR A 460 -8.29 -26.26 28.02
C THR A 460 -7.83 -26.94 26.73
N ARG A 461 -7.91 -26.26 25.57
CA ARG A 461 -7.49 -26.84 24.29
C ARG A 461 -5.97 -27.02 24.21
N GLU A 462 -5.53 -27.96 23.37
CA GLU A 462 -4.13 -28.40 23.29
C GLU A 462 -3.17 -27.25 22.90
N GLU A 463 -3.61 -26.35 22.03
CA GLU A 463 -2.83 -25.19 21.57
C GLU A 463 -2.47 -24.19 22.68
N HIS A 464 -3.08 -24.31 23.86
CA HIS A 464 -2.83 -23.49 25.05
C HIS A 464 -2.03 -24.23 26.14
N ALA A 465 -1.39 -25.36 25.80
CA ALA A 465 -0.63 -26.20 26.73
C ALA A 465 0.40 -25.45 27.59
N TRP A 466 0.97 -24.35 27.09
CA TRP A 466 1.91 -23.51 27.85
C TRP A 466 1.37 -23.03 29.21
N ARG A 467 0.04 -22.95 29.38
CA ARG A 467 -0.61 -22.62 30.66
C ARG A 467 -0.49 -23.70 31.72
N LYS A 468 -0.17 -24.93 31.33
CA LYS A 468 0.10 -26.04 32.26
C LYS A 468 1.48 -25.89 32.94
N GLY A 469 2.28 -24.92 32.51
CA GLY A 469 3.68 -24.77 32.90
C GLY A 469 4.60 -25.61 32.02
N LEU A 470 5.90 -25.46 32.27
CA LEU A 470 6.93 -26.29 31.66
C LEU A 470 6.87 -27.71 32.23
N SER A 471 7.23 -28.72 31.43
CA SER A 471 7.49 -30.06 31.95
C SER A 471 8.66 -30.02 32.97
N PRO A 472 8.79 -31.01 33.86
CA PRO A 472 9.94 -31.10 34.75
C PRO A 472 11.28 -31.05 34.00
N GLU A 473 11.36 -31.69 32.83
CA GLU A 473 12.54 -31.70 31.97
C GLU A 473 12.81 -30.31 31.38
N GLU A 474 11.79 -29.63 30.86
CA GLU A 474 11.90 -28.27 30.32
C GLU A 474 12.31 -27.25 31.41
N ALA A 475 11.75 -27.38 32.62
CA ALA A 475 12.05 -26.52 33.76
C ALA A 475 13.49 -26.71 34.26
N GLU A 476 13.95 -27.97 34.38
CA GLU A 476 15.32 -28.27 34.77
C GLU A 476 16.31 -27.83 33.69
N GLN A 477 15.97 -28.00 32.40
CA GLN A 477 16.78 -27.50 31.30
C GLN A 477 16.89 -25.97 31.34
N LEU A 478 15.78 -25.26 31.56
CA LEU A 478 15.78 -23.81 31.70
C LEU A 478 16.67 -23.36 32.86
N LYS A 479 16.51 -23.96 34.04
CA LYS A 479 17.32 -23.67 35.21
C LYS A 479 18.80 -23.92 34.95
N LYS A 480 19.14 -25.05 34.32
CA LYS A 480 20.53 -25.38 33.96
C LYS A 480 21.13 -24.36 32.99
N GLU A 481 20.38 -23.91 31.99
CA GLU A 481 20.85 -22.88 31.06
C GLU A 481 21.11 -21.54 31.77
N TYR A 482 20.24 -21.13 32.70
CA TYR A 482 20.45 -19.91 33.50
C TYR A 482 21.67 -20.02 34.40
N GLN A 483 21.84 -21.16 35.08
CA GLN A 483 23.02 -21.42 35.89
C GLN A 483 24.31 -21.41 35.06
N LEU A 484 24.30 -22.02 33.87
CA LEU A 484 25.49 -22.10 33.00
C LEU A 484 25.85 -20.74 32.37
N ARG A 485 24.85 -19.97 31.92
CA ARG A 485 25.08 -18.71 31.20
C ARG A 485 25.28 -17.52 32.12
N TYR A 486 24.55 -17.49 33.24
CA TYR A 486 24.42 -16.31 34.09
C TYR A 486 24.77 -16.57 35.56
N ASN A 487 25.02 -17.82 35.96
CA ASN A 487 25.23 -18.22 37.36
C ASN A 487 24.06 -17.80 38.27
N GLN A 488 22.84 -17.89 37.73
CA GLN A 488 21.56 -17.54 38.37
C GLN A 488 20.71 -18.79 38.63
#